data_AF-A0A3D5EE37-F1
#
_entry.id   AF-A0A3D5EE37-F1
#
_cell.length_a   1.000
_cell.length_b   1.000
_cell.length_c   1.000
_cell.angle_alpha   90.00
_cell.angle_beta   90.00
_cell.angle_gamma   90.00
#
_symmetry.space_group_name_H-M   'P 1'
#
loop_
_entity.id
_entity.type
_entity.pdbx_description
1 polymer ?
#
loop_
_entity_poly.entity_id
_entity_poly.type
_entity_poly.pdbx_seq_one_letter_code
_entity_poly.pdbx_strand_id
1 'polypeptide(L)'
;MNDTKDKPKTSDKTKAKAKPKPVSKKELENFVSEQVMSKLGGRPSKFHSIRSKNVFDNKWRVDVFCYVETATENAVYLDKRIDYSFFVSTDDSGKIIKSDPKISTQSKI
;
A
#
# COMPACT_ATOMS: atom_id res chain seq x y z
N MET A 1 64.75 16.25 24.17
CA MET A 1 63.80 17.32 23.81
C MET A 1 63.49 17.18 22.33
N ASN A 2 62.19 17.16 22.01
CA ASN A 2 61.52 17.26 20.71
C ASN A 2 61.67 16.02 19.80
N ASP A 3 60.73 15.07 19.80
CA ASP A 3 59.38 15.10 19.20
C ASP A 3 59.37 15.60 17.75
N THR A 4 59.04 14.72 16.80
CA THR A 4 57.84 14.86 15.92
C THR A 4 57.54 13.52 15.26
N LYS A 5 56.35 12.97 15.55
CA LYS A 5 55.70 11.85 14.87
C LYS A 5 54.97 12.39 13.64
N ASP A 6 55.26 11.83 12.46
CA ASP A 6 54.36 11.98 11.30
C ASP A 6 53.54 10.68 11.11
N LYS A 7 52.24 10.79 11.37
CA LYS A 7 51.22 9.81 10.97
C LYS A 7 50.45 10.38 9.76
N PRO A 8 50.27 9.66 8.65
CA PRO A 8 49.39 10.12 7.59
C PRO A 8 47.92 9.78 7.88
N LYS A 9 47.13 10.86 8.04
CA LYS A 9 45.78 11.12 7.51
C LYS A 9 44.77 9.97 7.50
N THR A 10 43.95 9.92 8.55
CA THR A 10 42.60 9.33 8.52
C THR A 10 41.73 10.16 7.57
N SER A 11 41.26 9.54 6.49
CA SER A 11 40.28 10.14 5.59
C SER A 11 38.88 9.98 6.21
N ASP A 12 38.37 11.06 6.78
CA ASP A 12 36.96 11.18 7.16
C ASP A 12 36.09 11.12 5.91
N LYS A 13 35.56 9.94 5.61
CA LYS A 13 34.44 9.76 4.68
C LYS A 13 33.20 10.37 5.32
N THR A 14 32.94 11.63 5.01
CA THR A 14 31.65 12.27 5.24
C THR A 14 30.60 11.48 4.46
N LYS A 15 29.86 10.58 5.14
CA LYS A 15 28.67 9.93 4.59
C LYS A 15 27.63 11.03 4.34
N ALA A 16 27.62 11.58 3.13
CA ALA A 16 26.52 12.39 2.64
C ALA A 16 25.23 11.54 2.81
N LYS A 17 24.33 11.96 3.70
CA LYS A 17 22.99 11.39 3.82
C LYS A 17 22.34 11.54 2.45
N ALA A 18 22.20 10.44 1.71
CA ALA A 18 21.48 10.42 0.46
C ALA A 18 20.08 10.99 0.71
N LYS A 19 19.70 12.04 -0.02
CA LYS A 19 18.32 12.54 -0.01
C LYS A 19 17.41 11.34 -0.35
N PRO A 20 16.32 11.11 0.41
CA PRO A 20 15.42 10.01 0.13
C PRO A 20 14.93 10.12 -1.30
N LYS A 21 15.04 9.02 -2.06
CA LYS A 21 14.51 8.96 -3.42
C LYS A 21 13.00 9.21 -3.35
N PRO A 22 12.43 9.99 -4.28
CA PRO A 22 10.98 10.15 -4.34
C PRO A 22 10.35 8.77 -4.55
N VAL A 23 9.43 8.40 -3.66
CA VAL A 23 8.67 7.16 -3.76
C VAL A 23 7.85 7.22 -5.05
N SER A 24 7.92 6.17 -5.87
CA SER A 24 7.17 6.12 -7.11
C SER A 24 5.67 6.02 -6.85
N LYS A 25 4.87 6.52 -7.80
CA LYS A 25 3.41 6.41 -7.73
C LYS A 25 2.92 4.97 -7.52
N LYS A 26 3.57 4.01 -8.19
CA LYS A 26 3.22 2.59 -8.11
C LYS A 26 3.51 2.00 -6.74
N GLU A 27 4.60 2.43 -6.09
CA GLU A 27 4.90 2.01 -4.72
C GLU A 27 3.84 2.54 -3.74
N LEU A 28 3.37 3.79 -3.89
CA LEU A 28 2.28 4.33 -3.07
C LEU A 28 0.95 3.59 -3.32
N GLU A 29 0.61 3.30 -4.57
CA GLU A 29 -0.58 2.50 -4.92
C GLU A 29 -0.56 1.12 -4.25
N ASN A 30 0.59 0.45 -4.29
CA ASN A 30 0.78 -0.84 -3.63
C ASN A 30 0.69 -0.70 -2.10
N PHE A 31 1.35 0.31 -1.52
CA PHE A 31 1.36 0.54 -0.08
C PHE A 31 -0.04 0.83 0.49
N VAL A 32 -0.85 1.61 -0.21
CA VAL A 32 -2.26 1.85 0.18
C VAL A 32 -3.08 0.57 0.06
N SER A 33 -2.89 -0.20 -1.02
CA SER A 33 -3.58 -1.48 -1.23
C SER A 33 -3.29 -2.48 -0.11
N GLU A 34 -2.02 -2.63 0.27
CA GLU A 34 -1.58 -3.52 1.35
C GLU A 34 -2.21 -3.13 2.69
N GLN A 35 -2.25 -1.84 3.01
CA GLN A 35 -2.90 -1.36 4.23
C GLN A 35 -4.40 -1.67 4.27
N VAL A 36 -5.12 -1.51 3.14
CA VAL A 36 -6.55 -1.87 3.07
C VAL A 36 -6.75 -3.37 3.30
N MET A 37 -5.96 -4.22 2.63
CA MET A 37 -6.04 -5.68 2.80
C MET A 37 -5.72 -6.11 4.23
N SER A 38 -4.70 -5.50 4.85
CA SER A 38 -4.36 -5.75 6.25
C SER A 38 -5.51 -5.36 7.19
N LYS A 39 -6.10 -4.19 7.00
CA LYS A 39 -7.24 -3.70 7.82
C LYS A 39 -8.53 -4.51 7.61
N LEU A 40 -8.73 -5.11 6.44
CA LEU A 40 -9.84 -6.04 6.18
C LEU A 40 -9.70 -7.37 6.91
N GLY A 41 -8.54 -7.66 7.52
CA GLY A 41 -8.25 -8.95 8.14
C GLY A 41 -7.55 -9.93 7.21
N GLY A 42 -7.01 -9.46 6.09
CA GLY A 42 -6.28 -10.25 5.10
C GLY A 42 -7.00 -10.34 3.75
N ARG A 43 -6.68 -11.38 2.98
CA ARG A 43 -7.23 -11.60 1.64
C ARG A 43 -8.67 -12.13 1.74
N PRO A 44 -9.69 -11.41 1.22
CA PRO A 44 -11.07 -11.90 1.20
C PRO A 44 -11.21 -13.23 0.46
N SER A 45 -12.28 -13.97 0.79
CA SER A 45 -12.66 -15.16 0.01
C SER A 45 -12.92 -14.76 -1.44
N LYS A 46 -12.51 -15.62 -2.37
CA LYS A 46 -12.64 -15.39 -3.82
C LYS A 46 -11.93 -14.11 -4.32
N PHE A 47 -10.98 -13.55 -3.57
CA PHE A 47 -10.22 -12.38 -4.03
C PHE A 47 -9.55 -12.61 -5.39
N HIS A 48 -9.76 -11.67 -6.30
CA HIS A 48 -9.11 -11.60 -7.59
C HIS A 48 -7.98 -10.57 -7.58
N SER A 49 -8.32 -9.30 -7.32
CA SER A 49 -7.38 -8.19 -7.39
C SER A 49 -7.82 -7.02 -6.51
N ILE A 50 -6.89 -6.11 -6.26
CA ILE A 50 -7.14 -4.82 -5.61
C ILE A 50 -6.59 -3.73 -6.50
N ARG A 51 -7.29 -2.60 -6.56
CA ARG A 51 -6.85 -1.42 -7.28
C ARG A 51 -6.97 -0.21 -6.38
N SER A 52 -5.83 0.42 -6.12
CA SER A 52 -5.77 1.71 -5.46
C SER A 52 -5.40 2.78 -6.48
N LYS A 53 -6.13 3.90 -6.48
CA LYS A 53 -5.85 5.04 -7.36
C LYS A 53 -6.03 6.33 -6.58
N ASN A 54 -5.03 7.19 -6.61
CA ASN A 54 -5.16 8.54 -6.07
C ASN A 54 -6.13 9.33 -6.97
N VAL A 55 -7.17 9.87 -6.35
CA VAL A 55 -8.22 10.65 -7.03
C VAL A 55 -7.90 12.13 -6.94
N PHE A 56 -7.50 12.59 -5.75
CA PHE A 56 -7.15 13.99 -5.48
C PHE A 56 -6.45 14.09 -4.12
N ASP A 57 -5.34 14.82 -4.04
CA ASP A 57 -4.66 15.24 -2.80
C ASP A 57 -4.75 14.25 -1.61
N ASN A 58 -3.89 13.23 -1.62
CA ASN A 58 -3.87 12.17 -0.60
C ASN A 58 -5.22 11.44 -0.37
N LYS A 59 -6.22 11.62 -1.25
CA LYS A 59 -7.47 10.85 -1.26
C LYS A 59 -7.42 9.80 -2.37
N TRP A 60 -7.74 8.58 -1.99
CA TRP A 60 -7.62 7.42 -2.83
C TRP A 60 -8.95 6.68 -2.92
N ARG A 61 -9.25 6.16 -4.12
CA ARG A 61 -10.27 5.15 -4.33
C ARG A 61 -9.59 3.79 -4.31
N VAL A 62 -10.10 2.90 -3.47
CA VAL A 62 -9.61 1.53 -3.37
C VAL A 62 -10.77 0.58 -3.64
N ASP A 63 -10.66 -0.20 -4.71
CA ASP A 63 -11.63 -1.21 -5.10
C ASP A 63 -11.01 -2.60 -4.94
N VAL A 64 -11.73 -3.50 -4.26
CA VAL A 64 -11.36 -4.92 -4.11
C VAL A 64 -12.30 -5.75 -4.98
N PHE A 65 -11.71 -6.43 -5.96
CA PHE A 65 -12.41 -7.29 -6.88
C PHE A 65 -12.34 -8.74 -6.38
N CYS A 66 -13.50 -9.37 -6.27
CA CYS A 66 -13.64 -10.79 -5.97
C CYS A 66 -14.36 -11.50 -7.11
N TYR A 67 -14.17 -12.81 -7.19
CA TYR A 67 -14.94 -13.65 -8.07
C TYR A 67 -16.30 -13.96 -7.44
N VAL A 68 -17.35 -13.88 -8.24
CA VAL A 68 -18.70 -14.31 -7.89
C VAL A 68 -19.12 -15.40 -8.85
N GLU A 69 -19.85 -16.40 -8.32
CA GLU A 69 -20.47 -17.41 -9.15
C GLU A 69 -21.80 -16.87 -9.65
N THR A 70 -21.93 -16.80 -10.97
CA THR A 70 -23.17 -16.48 -11.66
C THR A 70 -23.69 -17.75 -12.30
N ALA A 71 -24.82 -18.23 -11.78
CA ALA A 71 -25.54 -19.35 -12.37
C ALA A 71 -26.44 -18.85 -13.50
N THR A 72 -26.30 -19.44 -14.67
CA THR A 72 -27.29 -19.40 -15.75
C THR A 72 -27.98 -20.75 -15.82
N GLU A 73 -29.11 -20.86 -16.54
CA GLU A 73 -29.88 -22.11 -16.64
C GLU A 73 -29.05 -23.33 -17.08
N ASN A 74 -27.92 -23.11 -17.79
CA ASN A 74 -27.12 -24.18 -18.40
C ASN A 74 -25.66 -24.25 -17.93
N ALA A 75 -25.15 -23.32 -17.11
CA ALA A 75 -23.77 -23.34 -16.62
C ALA A 75 -23.50 -22.36 -15.45
N VAL A 76 -22.45 -22.66 -14.67
CA VAL A 76 -21.89 -21.76 -13.65
C VAL A 76 -20.65 -21.06 -14.20
N TYR A 77 -20.64 -19.73 -14.19
CA TYR A 77 -19.50 -18.90 -14.59
C TYR A 77 -18.96 -18.10 -13.42
N LEU A 78 -17.64 -17.89 -13.40
CA LEU A 78 -16.99 -16.97 -12.46
C LEU A 78 -16.86 -15.58 -13.10
N ASP A 79 -17.58 -14.60 -12.56
CA ASP A 79 -17.48 -13.19 -12.95
C ASP A 79 -16.71 -12.39 -11.90
N LYS A 80 -16.15 -11.24 -12.28
CA LYS A 80 -15.40 -10.34 -11.39
C LYS A 80 -16.29 -9.18 -10.97
N ARG A 81 -16.50 -9.04 -9.67
CA ARG A 81 -17.29 -7.96 -9.07
C ARG A 81 -16.48 -7.20 -8.04
N ILE A 82 -16.78 -5.91 -7.87
CA ILE A 82 -16.29 -5.13 -6.73
C ILE A 82 -17.13 -5.51 -5.51
N ASP A 83 -16.51 -6.22 -4.57
CA ASP A 83 -17.15 -6.61 -3.31
C ASP A 83 -16.89 -5.57 -2.22
N TYR A 84 -15.74 -4.89 -2.28
CA TYR A 84 -15.39 -3.83 -1.35
C TYR A 84 -14.91 -2.61 -2.07
N SER A 85 -15.30 -1.45 -1.56
CA SER A 85 -14.93 -0.20 -2.18
C SER A 85 -14.87 0.92 -1.16
N PHE A 86 -13.74 1.61 -1.10
CA PHE A 86 -13.42 2.59 -0.08
C PHE A 86 -12.90 3.88 -0.68
N PHE A 87 -13.28 5.01 -0.09
CA PHE A 87 -12.54 6.25 -0.19
C PHE A 87 -11.64 6.38 1.04
N VAL A 88 -10.33 6.42 0.84
CA VAL A 88 -9.36 6.53 1.94
C VAL A 88 -8.59 7.84 1.83
N SER A 89 -8.29 8.44 2.98
CA SER A 89 -7.39 9.58 3.08
C SER A 89 -6.09 9.11 3.72
N THR A 90 -4.96 9.53 3.16
CA THR A 90 -3.62 9.23 3.65
C THR A 90 -2.95 10.47 4.22
N ASP A 91 -1.92 10.27 5.04
CA ASP A 91 -0.93 11.32 5.30
C ASP A 91 0.06 11.43 4.13
N ASP A 92 1.05 12.32 4.25
CA ASP A 92 2.09 12.58 3.25
C ASP A 92 3.01 11.38 3.01
N SER A 93 3.00 10.39 3.92
CA SER A 93 3.74 9.13 3.77
C SER A 93 2.91 8.02 3.11
N GLY A 94 1.65 8.28 2.78
CA GLY A 94 0.72 7.30 2.21
C GLY A 94 0.05 6.41 3.26
N LYS A 95 0.17 6.70 4.56
CA LYS A 95 -0.47 5.92 5.63
C LYS A 95 -1.94 6.30 5.74
N ILE A 96 -2.83 5.32 5.76
CA ILE A 96 -4.29 5.55 5.83
C ILE A 96 -4.69 6.08 7.21
N ILE A 97 -5.16 7.32 7.25
CA ILE A 97 -5.66 8.01 8.45
C ILE A 97 -7.19 7.97 8.57
N LYS A 98 -7.91 7.89 7.44
CA LYS A 98 -9.38 7.83 7.40
C LYS A 98 -9.83 6.94 6.25
N SER A 99 -10.98 6.28 6.41
CA SER A 99 -11.63 5.51 5.35
C SER A 99 -13.15 5.67 5.44
N ASP A 100 -13.80 5.70 4.29
CA ASP A 100 -15.26 5.68 4.16
C ASP A 100 -15.68 4.71 3.04
N PRO A 101 -16.45 3.64 3.35
CA PRO A 101 -16.86 3.22 4.70
C PRO A 101 -15.66 2.86 5.60
N LYS A 102 -15.90 2.75 6.92
CA LYS A 102 -14.86 2.31 7.86
C LYS A 102 -14.38 0.91 7.48
N ILE A 103 -13.07 0.74 7.27
CA ILE A 103 -12.50 -0.58 7.03
C ILE A 103 -12.49 -1.32 8.38
N SER A 104 -13.37 -2.31 8.51
CA SER A 104 -13.40 -3.21 9.66
C SER A 104 -13.04 -4.61 9.19
N THR A 105 -12.34 -5.35 10.05
CA THR A 105 -12.21 -6.80 9.92
C THR A 105 -13.59 -7.41 9.81
N GLN A 106 -13.89 -8.07 8.70
CA GLN A 106 -15.09 -8.89 8.66
C GLN A 106 -14.83 -10.09 9.57
N SER A 107 -15.54 -10.15 10.70
CA SER A 107 -15.70 -11.41 11.42
C SER A 107 -16.28 -12.40 10.43
N LYS A 108 -15.58 -13.51 10.18
CA LYS A 108 -16.11 -14.65 9.43
C LYS A 108 -17.46 -15.01 10.07
N ILE A 109 -18.55 -14.78 9.34
CA ILE A 109 -19.85 -15.42 9.63
C ILE A 109 -19.83 -16.75 8.89
#